data_AF-A0A1M6LEF1-F1
#
_entry.id   AF-A0A1M6LEF1-F1
#
_cell.length_a   1.000
_cell.length_b   1.000
_cell.length_c   1.000
_cell.angle_alpha   90.00
_cell.angle_beta   90.00
_cell.angle_gamma   90.00
#
_symmetry.space_group_name_H-M   'P 1'
#
loop_
_entity.id
_entity.type
_entity.pdbx_description
1 polymer ?
#
loop_
_entity_poly.entity_id
_entity_poly.type
_entity_poly.pdbx_seq_one_letter_code
_entity_poly.pdbx_strand_id
1 'polypeptide(L)'
;MSDENKDFGDKAEDAFDSAKESAKEFSDDAKKAFENSNVDNGKSVAIISHITFIGWIVALIMNNGNKTELGSYYIRQTLGIWILTLVLSWIPIVGCFAFIICLVLVVMSLINAANEKQVPTPVLGEYFQDWFKSL
;
A
#
# COMPACT_ATOMS: atom_id res chain seq x y z
N MET A 1 26.56 -56.37 -6.33
CA MET A 1 27.29 -55.09 -6.51
C MET A 1 26.55 -54.10 -7.40
N SER A 2 25.78 -54.51 -8.42
CA SER A 2 24.98 -53.59 -9.27
C SER A 2 23.70 -53.06 -8.59
N ASP A 3 23.01 -53.90 -7.82
CA ASP A 3 21.70 -53.55 -7.24
C ASP A 3 21.82 -52.61 -6.02
N GLU A 4 22.92 -52.73 -5.27
CA GLU A 4 23.22 -51.92 -4.08
C GLU A 4 23.57 -50.46 -4.47
N ASN A 5 24.28 -50.27 -5.59
CA ASN A 5 24.55 -48.94 -6.13
C ASN A 5 23.31 -48.25 -6.70
N LYS A 6 22.32 -49.04 -7.14
CA LYS A 6 21.06 -48.52 -7.68
C LYS A 6 20.13 -48.06 -6.55
N ASP A 7 19.98 -48.85 -5.48
CA ASP A 7 19.24 -48.48 -4.26
C ASP A 7 19.82 -47.22 -3.58
N PHE A 8 21.14 -47.05 -3.62
CA PHE A 8 21.79 -45.86 -3.11
C PHE A 8 21.52 -44.61 -3.98
N GLY A 9 21.48 -44.79 -5.31
CA GLY A 9 21.12 -43.73 -6.25
C GLY A 9 19.69 -43.25 -6.05
N ASP A 10 18.73 -44.19 -5.96
CA ASP A 10 17.31 -43.88 -5.78
C ASP A 10 17.07 -43.13 -4.45
N LYS A 11 17.70 -43.56 -3.34
CA LYS A 11 17.63 -42.83 -2.06
C LYS A 11 18.25 -41.44 -2.10
N ALA A 12 19.33 -41.27 -2.88
CA ALA A 12 19.95 -39.96 -3.04
C ALA A 12 19.06 -39.01 -3.86
N GLU A 13 18.36 -39.52 -4.87
CA GLU A 13 17.40 -38.78 -5.69
C GLU A 13 16.17 -38.37 -4.88
N ASP A 14 15.59 -39.29 -4.09
CA ASP A 14 14.48 -39.00 -3.17
C ASP A 14 14.86 -37.94 -2.11
N ALA A 15 16.07 -38.02 -1.55
CA ALA A 15 16.58 -37.04 -0.60
C ALA A 15 16.80 -35.66 -1.25
N PHE A 16 17.22 -35.62 -2.51
CA PHE A 16 17.38 -34.38 -3.26
C PHE A 16 16.02 -33.76 -3.61
N ASP A 17 15.06 -34.56 -4.06
CA ASP A 17 13.72 -34.09 -4.42
C ASP A 17 12.96 -33.56 -3.20
N SER A 18 13.03 -34.25 -2.06
CA SER A 18 12.44 -33.77 -0.81
C SER A 18 13.09 -32.47 -0.30
N ALA A 19 14.41 -32.32 -0.45
CA ALA A 19 15.09 -31.07 -0.13
C ALA A 19 14.67 -29.93 -1.06
N LYS A 20 14.50 -30.21 -2.36
CA LYS A 20 14.03 -29.25 -3.37
C LYS A 20 12.58 -28.82 -3.12
N GLU A 21 11.71 -29.75 -2.75
CA GLU A 21 10.33 -29.47 -2.39
C GLU A 21 10.25 -28.60 -1.13
N SER A 22 11.01 -28.97 -0.09
CA SER A 22 11.10 -28.19 1.16
C SER A 22 11.61 -26.76 0.93
N ALA A 23 12.61 -26.59 0.05
CA ALA A 23 13.14 -25.28 -0.31
C ALA A 23 12.12 -24.43 -1.09
N LYS A 24 11.30 -25.07 -1.94
CA LYS A 24 10.24 -24.40 -2.69
C LYS A 24 9.12 -23.92 -1.76
N GLU A 25 8.68 -24.78 -0.85
CA GLU A 25 7.67 -24.45 0.16
C GLU A 25 8.11 -23.25 1.02
N PHE A 26 9.36 -23.28 1.52
CA PHE A 26 9.92 -22.16 2.27
C PHE A 26 9.97 -20.87 1.45
N SER A 27 10.35 -20.93 0.17
CA SER A 27 10.37 -19.73 -0.68
C SER A 27 8.96 -19.17 -0.89
N ASP A 28 7.94 -20.02 -1.01
CA ASP A 28 6.57 -19.57 -1.23
C ASP A 28 5.98 -18.97 0.06
N ASP A 29 6.28 -19.56 1.21
CA ASP A 29 5.87 -19.01 2.51
C ASP A 29 6.59 -17.69 2.84
N ALA A 30 7.88 -17.58 2.51
CA ALA A 30 8.64 -16.34 2.66
C ALA A 30 8.06 -15.22 1.78
N LYS A 31 7.68 -15.53 0.53
CA LYS A 31 7.02 -14.56 -0.37
C LYS A 31 5.68 -14.11 0.20
N LYS A 32 4.81 -15.06 0.61
CA LYS A 32 3.50 -14.73 1.21
C LYS A 32 3.65 -13.85 2.46
N ALA A 33 4.61 -14.17 3.33
CA ALA A 33 4.85 -13.38 4.55
C ALA A 33 5.29 -11.94 4.21
N PHE A 34 6.18 -11.78 3.23
CA PHE A 34 6.62 -10.46 2.78
C PHE A 34 5.50 -9.67 2.10
N GLU A 35 4.72 -10.30 1.22
CA GLU A 35 3.56 -9.69 0.56
C GLU A 35 2.52 -9.20 1.57
N ASN A 36 2.12 -10.05 2.53
CA ASN A 36 1.18 -9.68 3.58
C ASN A 36 1.70 -8.47 4.39
N SER A 37 2.99 -8.47 4.74
CA SER A 37 3.60 -7.35 5.46
C SER A 37 3.52 -6.03 4.69
N ASN A 38 3.70 -6.04 3.36
CA ASN A 38 3.60 -4.84 2.54
C ASN A 38 2.15 -4.38 2.38
N VAL A 39 1.21 -5.31 2.25
CA VAL A 39 -0.23 -5.00 2.21
C VAL A 39 -0.66 -4.32 3.52
N ASP A 40 -0.31 -4.90 4.67
CA ASP A 40 -0.65 -4.35 5.98
C ASP A 40 -0.03 -2.97 6.22
N ASN A 41 1.24 -2.80 5.82
CA ASN A 41 1.93 -1.51 5.90
C ASN A 41 1.28 -0.47 4.99
N GLY A 42 0.96 -0.83 3.75
CA GLY A 42 0.35 0.08 2.79
C GLY A 42 -1.04 0.54 3.23
N LYS A 43 -1.85 -0.39 3.78
CA LYS A 43 -3.17 -0.09 4.33
C LYS A 43 -3.07 0.83 5.53
N SER A 44 -2.13 0.55 6.44
CA SER A 44 -1.90 1.38 7.63
C SER A 44 -1.48 2.80 7.24
N VAL A 45 -0.51 2.94 6.34
CA VAL A 45 -0.08 4.24 5.80
C VAL A 45 -1.24 4.98 5.15
N ALA A 46 -2.02 4.30 4.31
CA ALA A 46 -3.15 4.90 3.63
C ALA A 46 -4.18 5.43 4.64
N ILE A 47 -4.58 4.65 5.65
CA ILE A 47 -5.53 5.10 6.68
C ILE A 47 -4.97 6.27 7.49
N ILE A 48 -3.72 6.17 7.96
CA ILE A 48 -3.08 7.21 8.79
C ILE A 48 -3.01 8.54 8.04
N SER A 49 -2.79 8.52 6.72
CA SER A 49 -2.71 9.73 5.90
C SER A 49 -3.99 10.58 5.90
N HIS A 50 -5.16 9.99 6.17
CA HIS A 50 -6.47 10.66 6.17
C HIS A 50 -6.88 11.26 7.53
N ILE A 51 -6.21 10.91 8.64
CA ILE A 51 -6.70 11.25 9.98
C ILE A 51 -6.56 12.75 10.26
N THR A 52 -5.35 13.28 10.11
CA THR A 52 -5.03 14.70 10.33
C THR A 52 -3.87 15.10 9.44
N PHE A 53 -3.62 16.41 9.29
CA PHE A 53 -2.41 16.88 8.61
C PHE A 53 -1.12 16.34 9.25
N ILE A 54 -1.10 16.18 10.59
CA ILE A 54 0.02 15.53 11.29
C ILE A 54 0.09 14.04 10.95
N GLY A 55 -1.06 13.35 10.92
CA GLY A 55 -1.16 11.96 10.46
C GLY A 55 -0.62 11.78 9.05
N TRP A 56 -0.89 12.73 8.15
CA TRP A 56 -0.32 12.75 6.80
C TRP A 56 1.22 12.80 6.80
N ILE A 57 1.84 13.66 7.63
CA ILE A 57 3.30 13.71 7.77
C ILE A 57 3.85 12.37 8.28
N VAL A 58 3.21 11.79 9.30
CA VAL A 58 3.61 10.48 9.85
C VAL A 58 3.52 9.38 8.79
N ALA A 59 2.41 9.34 8.03
CA ALA A 59 2.23 8.39 6.94
C ALA A 59 3.33 8.52 5.87
N LEU A 60 3.72 9.76 5.53
CA LEU A 60 4.81 10.02 4.60
C LEU A 60 6.14 9.42 5.07
N ILE A 61 6.48 9.62 6.36
CA ILE A 61 7.71 9.08 6.95
C ILE A 61 7.66 7.54 6.97
N MET A 62 6.54 6.96 7.39
CA MET A 62 6.33 5.51 7.41
C MET A 62 6.50 4.89 6.02
N ASN A 63 5.90 5.49 5.00
CA ASN A 63 5.99 5.02 3.64
C ASN A 63 7.40 5.19 3.05
N ASN A 64 8.15 6.23 3.42
CA ASN A 64 9.53 6.36 2.96
C ASN A 64 10.46 5.26 3.50
N GLY A 65 10.17 4.70 4.67
CA GLY A 65 10.89 3.56 5.24
C GLY A 65 10.52 2.22 4.59
N ASN A 66 9.22 1.99 4.37
CA ASN A 66 8.72 0.83 3.63
C ASN A 66 7.72 1.27 2.55
N LYS A 67 8.22 1.55 1.34
CA LYS A 67 7.41 2.11 0.25
C LYS A 67 6.44 1.07 -0.28
N THR A 68 5.17 1.44 -0.27
CA THR A 68 4.08 0.66 -0.86
C THR A 68 3.37 1.49 -1.91
N GLU A 69 2.82 0.84 -2.94
CA GLU A 69 2.05 1.55 -3.96
C GLU A 69 0.78 2.16 -3.38
N LEU A 70 0.06 1.41 -2.52
CA LEU A 70 -1.16 1.88 -1.84
C LEU A 70 -0.88 3.08 -0.94
N GLY A 71 0.17 3.00 -0.12
CA GLY A 71 0.58 4.09 0.78
C GLY A 71 0.94 5.36 0.02
N SER A 72 1.81 5.24 -0.99
CA SER A 72 2.24 6.38 -1.83
C SER A 72 1.05 7.01 -2.58
N TYR A 73 0.12 6.19 -3.07
CA TYR A 73 -1.09 6.67 -3.73
C TYR A 73 -1.96 7.56 -2.82
N TYR A 74 -2.25 7.08 -1.60
CA TYR A 74 -3.11 7.80 -0.67
C TYR A 74 -2.43 8.97 0.02
N ILE A 75 -1.10 8.94 0.18
CA ILE A 75 -0.31 10.11 0.59
C ILE A 75 -0.50 11.25 -0.42
N ARG A 76 -0.36 10.98 -1.71
CA ARG A 76 -0.51 11.97 -2.79
C ARG A 76 -1.95 12.49 -2.87
N GLN A 77 -2.93 11.59 -2.85
CA GLN A 77 -4.34 11.94 -2.92
C GLN A 77 -4.76 12.82 -1.75
N THR A 78 -4.39 12.43 -0.53
CA THR A 78 -4.79 13.14 0.68
C THR A 78 -4.09 14.48 0.81
N LEU A 79 -2.83 14.59 0.37
CA LEU A 79 -2.14 15.88 0.29
C LEU A 79 -2.90 16.87 -0.60
N GLY A 80 -3.35 16.42 -1.78
CA GLY A 80 -4.14 17.25 -2.68
C GLY A 80 -5.44 17.75 -2.06
N ILE A 81 -6.14 16.89 -1.31
CA ILE A 81 -7.37 17.29 -0.61
C ILE A 81 -7.07 18.30 0.52
N TRP A 82 -5.99 18.12 1.28
CA TRP A 82 -5.59 19.08 2.33
C TRP A 82 -5.23 20.45 1.75
N ILE A 83 -4.47 20.49 0.67
CA ILE A 83 -4.10 21.74 -0.01
C ILE A 83 -5.35 22.42 -0.58
N LEU A 84 -6.23 21.66 -1.25
CA LEU A 84 -7.50 22.18 -1.77
C LEU A 84 -8.36 22.79 -0.66
N THR A 85 -8.50 22.08 0.45
CA THR A 85 -9.28 22.54 1.61
C THR A 85 -8.69 23.84 2.17
N LEU A 86 -7.37 23.92 2.30
CA LEU A 86 -6.67 25.12 2.78
C LEU A 86 -6.89 26.30 1.84
N VAL A 87 -6.73 26.11 0.53
CA VAL A 87 -6.90 27.19 -0.46
C VAL A 87 -8.34 27.70 -0.50
N LEU A 88 -9.32 26.79 -0.49
CA LEU A 88 -10.74 27.18 -0.51
C LEU A 88 -11.20 27.80 0.82
N SER A 89 -10.52 27.51 1.94
CA SER A 89 -10.86 28.08 3.25
C SER A 89 -10.66 29.59 3.34
N TRP A 90 -9.84 30.18 2.46
CA TRP A 90 -9.57 31.62 2.45
C TRP A 90 -10.77 32.48 2.03
N ILE A 91 -11.77 31.89 1.38
CA ILE A 91 -12.98 32.59 0.94
C ILE A 91 -14.11 32.21 1.91
N PRO A 92 -14.65 33.12 2.73
CA PRO A 92 -15.53 32.76 3.86
C PRO A 92 -16.76 31.93 3.48
N ILE A 93 -17.50 32.35 2.45
CA ILE A 93 -18.75 31.68 2.04
C ILE A 93 -18.45 30.39 1.26
N VAL A 94 -17.49 30.44 0.33
CA VAL A 94 -17.10 29.27 -0.48
C VAL A 94 -16.43 28.20 0.39
N GLY A 95 -15.63 28.61 1.38
CA GLY A 95 -14.94 27.75 2.32
C GLY A 95 -15.87 26.85 3.13
N CYS A 96 -17.05 27.36 3.54
CA CYS A 96 -18.06 26.54 4.22
C CYS A 96 -18.55 25.38 3.36
N PHE A 97 -18.90 25.63 2.09
CA PHE A 97 -19.35 24.58 1.17
C PHE A 97 -18.21 23.66 0.74
N ALA A 98 -17.03 24.23 0.48
CA ALA A 98 -15.83 23.51 0.13
C ALA A 98 -15.40 22.54 1.22
N PHE A 99 -15.51 22.93 2.50
CA PHE A 99 -15.21 22.05 3.63
C PHE A 99 -16.10 20.80 3.63
N ILE A 100 -17.41 20.95 3.40
CA ILE A 100 -18.33 19.81 3.32
C ILE A 100 -17.97 18.90 2.15
N ILE A 101 -17.70 19.48 0.98
CA ILE A 101 -17.30 18.71 -0.21
C ILE A 101 -15.99 17.95 0.06
N CYS A 102 -14.96 18.62 0.58
CA CYS A 102 -13.67 18.00 0.88
C CYS A 102 -13.81 16.91 1.94
N LEU A 103 -14.66 17.08 2.95
CA LEU A 103 -14.94 16.06 3.95
C LEU A 103 -15.55 14.80 3.31
N VAL A 104 -16.50 14.97 2.38
CA VAL A 104 -17.06 13.86 1.60
C VAL A 104 -15.95 13.16 0.77
N LEU A 105 -15.07 13.93 0.14
CA LEU A 105 -13.95 13.37 -0.64
C LEU A 105 -12.96 12.59 0.25
N VAL A 106 -12.64 13.09 1.44
CA VAL A 106 -11.79 12.37 2.42
C VAL A 106 -12.46 11.06 2.85
N VAL A 107 -13.76 11.06 3.15
CA VAL A 107 -14.48 9.85 3.56
C VAL A 107 -14.53 8.82 2.43
N MET A 108 -14.84 9.23 1.20
CA MET A 108 -14.81 8.32 0.03
C MET A 108 -13.40 7.75 -0.20
N SER A 109 -12.38 8.60 -0.12
CA SER A 109 -10.97 8.21 -0.24
C SER A 109 -10.57 7.21 0.85
N LEU A 110 -10.98 7.44 2.09
CA LEU A 110 -10.72 6.56 3.23
C LEU A 110 -11.40 5.19 3.08
N ILE A 111 -12.65 5.16 2.58
CA ILE A 111 -13.36 3.90 2.30
C ILE A 111 -12.61 3.10 1.23
N ASN A 112 -12.15 3.76 0.17
CA ASN A 112 -11.38 3.09 -0.88
C ASN A 112 -10.02 2.60 -0.35
N ALA A 113 -9.37 3.35 0.55
CA ALA A 113 -8.13 2.97 1.21
C ALA A 113 -8.31 1.74 2.11
N ALA A 114 -9.39 1.70 2.88
CA ALA A 114 -9.73 0.56 3.74
C ALA A 114 -10.02 -0.73 2.92
N ASN A 115 -10.50 -0.56 1.69
CA ASN A 115 -10.74 -1.64 0.72
C ASN A 115 -9.53 -1.91 -0.20
N GLU A 116 -8.39 -1.26 0.02
CA GLU A 116 -7.14 -1.44 -0.75
C GLU A 116 -7.29 -1.14 -2.25
N LYS A 117 -8.28 -0.32 -2.62
CA LYS A 117 -8.51 0.10 -4.02
C LYS A 117 -7.89 1.46 -4.26
N GLN A 118 -7.06 1.61 -5.28
CA GLN A 118 -6.50 2.91 -5.68
C GLN A 118 -7.48 3.64 -6.60
N VAL A 119 -8.49 4.28 -6.00
CA VAL A 119 -9.52 5.01 -6.75
C VAL A 119 -9.27 6.51 -6.62
N PRO A 120 -9.15 7.26 -7.73
CA PRO A 120 -8.97 8.69 -7.68
C PRO A 120 -10.24 9.35 -7.15
N THR A 121 -10.05 10.33 -6.28
CA THR A 121 -11.13 11.22 -5.88
C THR A 121 -11.77 11.85 -7.13
N PRO A 122 -13.11 11.94 -7.21
CA PRO A 122 -13.78 12.51 -8.38
C PRO A 122 -13.25 13.91 -8.71
N VAL A 123 -13.21 14.24 -10.01
CA VAL A 123 -12.82 15.55 -10.58
C VAL A 123 -11.32 15.90 -10.43
N LEU A 124 -10.72 15.68 -9.26
CA LEU A 124 -9.38 16.20 -8.93
C LEU A 124 -8.33 15.13 -8.62
N GLY A 125 -8.74 13.88 -8.44
CA GLY A 125 -7.85 12.80 -8.00
C GLY A 125 -6.69 12.54 -8.95
N GLU A 126 -6.92 12.54 -10.26
CA GLU A 126 -5.87 12.34 -11.27
C GLU A 126 -4.82 13.46 -11.23
N TYR A 127 -5.28 14.72 -11.12
CA TYR A 127 -4.39 15.87 -10.98
C TYR A 127 -3.51 15.76 -9.73
N PHE A 128 -4.06 15.28 -8.61
CA PHE A 128 -3.27 15.07 -7.39
C PHE A 128 -2.16 14.03 -7.60
N GLN A 129 -2.47 12.93 -8.29
CA GLN A 129 -1.47 11.91 -8.59
C GLN A 129 -0.36 12.44 -9.48
N ASP A 130 -0.68 13.30 -10.46
CA ASP A 130 0.29 13.91 -11.36
C ASP A 130 1.15 14.99 -10.70
N TRP A 131 0.54 15.89 -9.92
CA TRP A 131 1.24 16.97 -9.24
C TRP A 131 2.18 16.46 -8.16
N PHE A 132 1.81 15.38 -7.48
CA PHE A 132 2.55 14.83 -6.36
C PHE A 132 3.28 13.52 -6.70
N LYS A 133 3.45 13.18 -7.99
CA LYS A 133 4.08 11.91 -8.43
C LYS A 133 5.49 11.64 -7.90
N SER A 134 6.19 12.66 -7.38
CA SER A 134 7.53 12.52 -6.80
C SER A 134 7.55 12.08 -5.33
N LEU A 135 6.40 12.06 -4.65
CA LEU A 135 6.21 11.58 -3.27
C LEU A 135 6.00 10.06 -3.26
#